data_AF-A0A497HQ46-F1
#
_entry.id   AF-A0A497HQ46-F1
#
_cell.length_a   1.000
_cell.length_b   1.000
_cell.length_c   1.000
_cell.angle_alpha   90.00
_cell.angle_beta   90.00
_cell.angle_gamma   90.00
#
_symmetry.space_group_name_H-M   'P 1'
#
loop_
_entity.id
_entity.type
_entity.pdbx_description
1 polymer ?
#
loop_
_entity_poly.entity_id
_entity_poly.type
_entity_poly.pdbx_seq_one_letter_code
_entity_poly.pdbx_strand_id
1 'polypeptide(L)'
;MKCGNQDCGKEFRADTADPVWKCPHCGREIENRYYPFLTAKLMQAKINGDEKTWRERYESLIEESRLKILERYERIVEKKGEGYYVPDMSFLEEAEEILDKDDDEVNWKEEHDALLRKARKVVLEEDEILGE
;
A
#
# COMPACT_ATOMS: atom_id res chain seq x y z
N MET A 1 -15.92 12.11 -1.57
CA MET A 1 -15.78 10.98 -2.52
C MET A 1 -17.16 10.46 -2.89
N LYS A 2 -17.39 10.01 -4.14
CA LYS A 2 -18.61 9.30 -4.54
C LYS A 2 -18.48 7.79 -4.31
N CYS A 3 -19.48 7.17 -3.68
CA CYS A 3 -19.54 5.72 -3.54
C CYS A 3 -19.69 5.07 -4.92
N GLY A 4 -18.71 4.27 -5.34
CA GLY A 4 -18.70 3.55 -6.62
C GLY A 4 -19.64 2.34 -6.70
N ASN A 5 -20.60 2.21 -5.78
CA ASN A 5 -21.68 1.22 -5.86
C ASN A 5 -22.80 1.78 -6.75
N GLN A 6 -23.22 1.02 -7.76
CA GLN A 6 -24.30 1.40 -8.68
C GLN A 6 -25.62 1.70 -7.96
N ASP A 7 -25.91 0.99 -6.87
CA ASP A 7 -27.14 1.17 -6.10
C ASP A 7 -27.07 2.30 -5.07
N CYS A 8 -25.87 2.69 -4.64
CA CYS A 8 -25.70 3.77 -3.66
C CYS A 8 -25.44 5.11 -4.35
N GLY A 9 -24.36 5.22 -5.13
CA GLY A 9 -23.98 6.42 -5.87
C GLY A 9 -23.79 7.72 -5.06
N LYS A 10 -24.01 7.72 -3.74
CA LYS A 10 -23.98 8.92 -2.89
C LYS A 10 -22.56 9.39 -2.62
N GLU A 11 -22.42 10.71 -2.47
CA GLU A 11 -21.18 11.34 -2.03
C GLU A 11 -21.08 11.33 -0.51
N PHE A 12 -19.86 11.16 0.01
CA PHE A 12 -19.56 11.17 1.43
C PHE A 12 -18.19 11.80 1.69
N ARG A 13 -17.99 12.32 2.90
CA ARG A 13 -16.70 12.87 3.33
C ARG A 13 -15.72 11.71 3.52
N ALA A 14 -14.55 11.85 2.93
CA ALA A 14 -13.52 10.83 2.91
C ALA A 14 -12.22 11.53 3.33
N ASP A 15 -11.63 11.12 4.46
CA ASP A 15 -10.35 11.66 4.90
C ASP A 15 -9.24 10.95 4.15
N THR A 16 -8.35 11.70 3.51
CA THR A 16 -7.19 11.09 2.84
C THR A 16 -6.30 10.35 3.84
N ALA A 17 -6.31 10.69 5.13
CA ALA A 17 -5.59 9.98 6.17
C ALA A 17 -6.21 8.62 6.54
N ASP A 18 -7.47 8.35 6.21
CA ASP A 18 -8.08 7.06 6.56
C ASP A 18 -7.67 5.98 5.55
N PRO A 19 -7.19 4.81 5.98
CA PRO A 19 -6.74 3.80 5.03
C PRO A 19 -7.88 3.19 4.24
N VAL A 20 -9.06 3.03 4.83
CA VAL A 20 -10.26 2.52 4.17
C VAL A 20 -11.40 3.47 4.41
N TRP A 21 -12.13 3.79 3.35
CA TRP A 21 -13.32 4.61 3.41
C TRP A 21 -14.55 3.74 3.50
N LYS A 22 -15.24 3.78 4.64
CA LYS A 22 -16.54 3.11 4.77
C LYS A 22 -17.65 4.06 4.35
N CYS A 23 -18.41 3.68 3.32
CA CYS A 23 -19.56 4.46 2.90
C CYS A 23 -20.65 4.42 3.99
N PRO A 24 -21.06 5.56 4.57
CA PRO A 24 -22.03 5.59 5.66
C PRO A 24 -23.45 5.21 5.23
N HIS A 25 -23.72 5.15 3.93
CA HIS A 25 -25.05 4.89 3.38
C HIS A 25 -25.31 3.43 3.03
N CYS A 26 -24.26 2.69 2.62
CA CYS A 26 -24.39 1.29 2.22
C CYS A 26 -23.41 0.36 2.94
N GLY A 27 -22.55 0.89 3.82
CA GLY A 27 -21.54 0.12 4.55
C GLY A 27 -20.39 -0.40 3.71
N ARG A 28 -20.39 -0.16 2.38
CA ARG A 28 -19.32 -0.60 1.47
C ARG A 28 -18.00 0.02 1.87
N GLU A 29 -17.00 -0.82 2.04
CA GLU A 29 -15.61 -0.42 2.19
C GLU A 29 -15.00 -0.11 0.82
N ILE A 30 -14.39 1.06 0.72
CA ILE A 30 -13.74 1.58 -0.47
C ILE A 30 -12.28 1.80 -0.09
N GLU A 31 -11.39 1.17 -0.83
CA GLU A 31 -9.97 1.35 -0.63
C GLU A 31 -9.57 2.82 -0.84
N ASN A 32 -8.99 3.46 0.19
CA ASN A 32 -8.44 4.79 0.01
C ASN A 32 -7.11 4.71 -0.74
N ARG A 33 -7.18 4.85 -2.06
CA ARG A 33 -6.01 4.98 -2.94
C ARG A 33 -5.23 6.28 -2.75
N TYR A 34 -5.71 7.15 -1.86
CA TYR A 34 -5.13 8.41 -1.45
C TYR A 34 -4.54 8.40 -0.03
N TYR A 35 -4.53 7.23 0.64
CA TYR A 35 -3.86 7.02 1.93
C TYR A 35 -2.35 7.32 1.87
N PRO A 36 -1.83 8.32 2.62
CA PRO A 36 -0.53 8.95 2.42
C PRO A 36 0.65 8.02 2.26
N PHE A 37 0.62 6.85 2.91
CA PHE A 37 1.78 5.99 3.00
C PHE A 37 2.31 5.48 1.66
N LEU A 38 1.40 5.08 0.77
CA LEU A 38 1.70 4.57 -0.56
C LEU A 38 1.08 5.41 -1.68
N THR A 39 0.21 6.36 -1.32
CA THR A 39 -0.34 7.37 -2.22
C THR A 39 0.70 8.37 -2.65
N ALA A 40 1.63 8.75 -1.76
CA ALA A 40 2.74 9.60 -2.17
C ALA A 40 3.50 8.99 -3.36
N LYS A 41 3.61 7.66 -3.41
CA LYS A 41 4.23 6.94 -4.52
C LYS A 41 3.34 6.84 -5.75
N LEU A 42 2.05 6.56 -5.62
CA LEU A 42 1.11 6.62 -6.75
C LEU A 42 0.98 8.02 -7.35
N MET A 43 1.05 9.07 -6.52
CA MET A 43 1.04 10.47 -6.95
C MET A 43 2.38 10.87 -7.58
N GLN A 44 3.53 10.54 -6.98
CA GLN A 44 4.85 10.76 -7.59
C GLN A 44 5.00 10.01 -8.92
N ALA A 45 4.51 8.76 -8.98
CA ALA A 45 4.48 7.94 -10.19
C ALA A 45 3.61 8.54 -11.31
N LYS A 46 2.50 9.22 -10.97
CA LYS A 46 1.65 9.91 -11.95
C LYS A 46 2.16 11.30 -12.35
N ILE A 47 2.86 12.00 -11.44
CA ILE A 47 3.36 13.36 -11.66
C ILE A 47 4.69 13.36 -12.40
N ASN A 48 5.57 12.38 -12.16
CA ASN A 48 6.79 12.18 -12.94
C ASN A 48 6.48 11.34 -14.18
N GLY A 49 5.90 12.00 -15.18
CA GLY A 49 5.72 11.46 -16.53
C GLY A 49 7.02 11.39 -17.35
N ASP A 50 8.18 11.66 -16.76
CA ASP A 50 9.47 11.61 -17.45
C ASP A 50 10.50 10.79 -16.63
N GLU A 51 11.22 9.92 -17.36
CA GLU A 51 12.45 9.18 -17.05
C GLU A 51 12.42 7.79 -16.41
N LYS A 52 11.52 7.42 -15.47
CA LYS A 52 11.55 6.06 -14.84
C LYS A 52 10.58 5.04 -15.45
N THR A 53 11.09 3.86 -15.80
CA THR A 53 10.32 2.67 -16.22
C THR A 53 9.51 2.09 -15.05
N TRP A 54 8.50 1.26 -15.35
CA TRP A 54 7.72 0.58 -14.32
C TRP A 54 8.56 -0.40 -13.48
N ARG A 55 9.62 -0.98 -14.05
CA ARG A 55 10.57 -1.84 -13.34
C ARG A 55 11.34 -1.09 -12.26
N GLU A 56 11.92 0.07 -12.59
CA GLU A 56 12.65 0.88 -11.59
C GLU A 56 11.74 1.36 -10.45
N ARG A 57 10.46 1.61 -10.76
CA ARG A 57 9.44 1.92 -9.75
C ARG A 57 9.12 0.73 -8.87
N TYR A 58 9.03 -0.46 -9.48
CA TYR A 58 8.81 -1.71 -8.77
C TYR A 58 9.95 -2.00 -7.79
N GLU A 59 11.20 -1.89 -8.25
CA GLU A 59 12.40 -2.03 -7.42
C GLU A 59 12.42 -1.03 -6.27
N SER A 60 12.18 0.26 -6.55
CA SER A 60 12.10 1.29 -5.51
C SER A 60 11.02 0.98 -4.47
N LEU A 61 9.88 0.44 -4.91
CA LEU A 61 8.76 0.11 -4.03
C LEU A 61 9.09 -1.03 -3.07
N ILE A 62 9.93 -2.00 -3.45
CA ILE A 62 10.39 -3.08 -2.57
C ILE A 62 11.19 -2.50 -1.40
N GLU A 63 12.22 -1.71 -1.71
CA GLU A 63 13.10 -1.11 -0.70
C GLU A 63 12.31 -0.21 0.26
N GLU A 64 11.44 0.62 -0.30
CA GLU A 64 10.65 1.56 0.50
C GLU A 64 9.66 0.84 1.39
N SER A 65 8.94 -0.17 0.87
CA SER A 65 8.01 -0.97 1.67
C SER A 65 8.74 -1.65 2.82
N ARG A 66 9.94 -2.20 2.57
CA ARG A 66 10.76 -2.84 3.60
C ARG A 66 11.09 -1.89 4.74
N LEU A 67 11.67 -0.73 4.42
CA LEU A 67 12.04 0.28 5.41
C LEU A 67 10.83 0.72 6.25
N LYS A 68 9.71 0.89 5.57
CA LYS A 68 8.48 1.41 6.13
C LYS A 68 7.76 0.47 7.08
N ILE A 69 7.74 -0.82 6.76
CA ILE A 69 7.23 -1.86 7.64
C ILE A 69 8.16 -2.03 8.84
N LEU A 70 9.49 -2.03 8.64
CA LEU A 70 10.44 -2.13 9.76
C LEU A 70 10.35 -0.95 10.73
N GLU A 71 10.25 0.28 10.23
CA GLU A 71 10.07 1.50 11.05
C GLU A 71 8.82 1.39 11.95
N ARG A 72 7.72 0.81 11.44
CA ARG A 72 6.50 0.59 12.22
C ARG A 72 6.63 -0.56 13.19
N TYR A 73 7.21 -1.66 12.76
CA TYR A 73 7.47 -2.82 13.60
C TYR A 73 8.30 -2.43 14.83
N GLU A 74 9.37 -1.64 14.67
CA GLU A 74 10.17 -1.12 15.79
C GLU A 74 9.30 -0.35 16.80
N ARG A 75 8.42 0.54 16.31
CA ARG A 75 7.48 1.28 17.17
C ARG A 75 6.48 0.36 17.87
N ILE A 76 6.02 -0.70 17.22
CA ILE A 76 5.15 -1.71 17.82
C ILE A 76 5.89 -2.45 18.94
N VAL A 77 7.14 -2.87 18.70
CA VAL A 77 7.98 -3.53 19.71
C VAL A 77 8.19 -2.61 20.91
N GLU A 78 8.53 -1.34 20.70
CA GLU A 78 8.67 -0.36 21.78
C GLU A 78 7.39 -0.18 22.61
N LYS A 79 6.22 -0.20 21.96
CA LYS A 79 4.93 0.07 22.61
C LYS A 79 4.27 -1.17 23.23
N LYS A 80 4.47 -2.35 22.65
CA LYS A 80 3.74 -3.60 22.97
C LYS A 80 4.63 -4.73 23.47
N GLY A 81 5.95 -4.63 23.27
CA GLY A 81 6.93 -5.66 23.60
C GLY A 81 7.26 -6.57 22.42
N GLU A 82 8.45 -7.18 22.48
CA GLU A 82 8.94 -8.14 21.49
C GLU A 82 8.00 -9.35 21.37
N GLY A 83 7.79 -9.84 20.14
CA GLY A 83 6.98 -11.03 19.86
C GLY A 83 5.46 -10.82 19.87
N TYR A 84 4.97 -9.60 20.17
CA TYR A 84 3.54 -9.28 20.09
C TYR A 84 2.97 -9.41 18.67
N TYR A 85 3.76 -8.99 17.69
CA TYR A 85 3.42 -8.97 16.27
C TYR A 85 4.68 -9.25 15.46
N VAL A 86 4.54 -9.90 14.31
CA VAL A 86 5.62 -10.09 13.34
C VAL A 86 5.03 -9.75 11.98
N PRO A 87 5.54 -8.72 11.27
CA PRO A 87 5.02 -8.37 9.96
C PRO A 87 5.29 -9.48 8.95
N ASP A 88 4.30 -9.76 8.11
CA ASP A 88 4.49 -10.64 6.96
C ASP A 88 5.32 -9.91 5.90
N MET A 89 6.53 -10.40 5.64
CA MET A 89 7.48 -9.82 4.69
C MET A 89 7.77 -10.75 3.50
N SER A 90 7.14 -11.93 3.43
CA SER A 90 7.46 -12.93 2.39
C SER A 90 7.16 -12.40 0.99
N PHE A 91 6.18 -11.51 0.87
CA PHE A 91 5.83 -10.89 -0.41
C PHE A 91 6.93 -9.99 -0.99
N LEU A 92 7.86 -9.52 -0.17
CA LEU A 92 9.02 -8.76 -0.64
C LEU A 92 10.07 -9.68 -1.25
N GLU A 93 10.24 -10.89 -0.71
CA GLU A 93 11.11 -11.92 -1.27
C GLU A 93 10.56 -12.37 -2.63
N GLU A 94 9.25 -12.66 -2.72
CA GLU A 94 8.57 -12.93 -3.98
C GLU A 94 8.76 -11.79 -5.00
N ALA A 95 8.80 -10.55 -4.52
CA ALA A 95 8.97 -9.39 -5.38
C ALA A 95 10.40 -9.27 -5.92
N GLU A 96 11.41 -9.59 -5.11
CA GLU A 96 12.81 -9.66 -5.54
C GLU A 96 13.01 -10.78 -6.57
N GLU A 97 12.38 -11.95 -6.39
CA GLU A 97 12.41 -13.03 -7.40
C GLU A 97 11.82 -12.62 -8.76
N ILE A 98 10.86 -11.69 -8.78
CA ILE A 98 10.30 -11.15 -10.02
C ILE A 98 11.30 -10.22 -10.72
N LEU A 99 12.15 -9.49 -9.98
CA LEU A 99 13.19 -8.62 -10.56
C LEU A 99 14.25 -9.39 -11.35
N ASP A 100 14.47 -10.66 -10.99
CA ASP A 100 15.41 -11.57 -11.64
C ASP A 100 14.89 -12.15 -12.96
N LYS A 101 13.61 -11.92 -13.30
CA LYS A 101 13.00 -12.37 -14.56
C LYS A 101 13.33 -11.42 -15.71
N ASP A 102 13.24 -11.93 -16.93
CA ASP A 102 13.40 -11.13 -18.15
C ASP A 102 12.26 -10.09 -18.27
N ASP A 103 12.61 -8.84 -18.62
CA ASP A 103 11.68 -7.71 -18.67
C ASP A 103 10.48 -7.93 -19.60
N ASP A 104 10.70 -8.66 -20.69
CA ASP A 104 9.69 -8.92 -21.72
C ASP A 104 8.59 -9.90 -21.24
N GLU A 105 8.82 -10.63 -20.16
CA GLU A 105 7.86 -11.58 -19.57
C GLU A 105 6.99 -10.95 -18.48
N VAL A 106 7.33 -9.75 -18.01
CA VAL A 106 6.75 -9.15 -16.81
C VAL A 106 5.89 -7.95 -17.13
N ASN A 107 4.63 -7.99 -16.71
CA ASN A 107 3.79 -6.80 -16.69
C ASN A 107 4.12 -5.94 -15.46
N TRP A 108 5.19 -5.16 -15.56
CA TRP A 108 5.74 -4.38 -14.45
C TRP A 108 4.73 -3.46 -13.75
N LYS A 109 3.74 -2.95 -14.48
CA LYS A 109 2.69 -2.12 -13.90
C LYS A 109 1.76 -2.94 -13.01
N GLU A 110 1.34 -4.11 -13.48
CA GLU A 110 0.47 -5.01 -12.71
C GLU A 110 1.19 -5.54 -11.47
N GLU A 111 2.47 -5.92 -11.61
CA GLU A 111 3.30 -6.35 -10.49
C GLU A 111 3.50 -5.21 -9.47
N HIS A 112 3.80 -4.00 -9.93
CA HIS A 112 3.88 -2.82 -9.06
C HIS A 112 2.59 -2.58 -8.30
N ASP A 113 1.44 -2.59 -8.99
CA ASP A 113 0.15 -2.40 -8.33
C ASP A 113 -0.18 -3.56 -7.36
N ALA A 114 0.28 -4.78 -7.62
CA ALA A 114 0.12 -5.93 -6.73
C ALA A 114 0.99 -5.81 -5.48
N LEU A 115 2.27 -5.49 -5.64
CA LEU A 115 3.21 -5.24 -4.55
C LEU A 115 2.69 -4.13 -3.63
N LEU A 116 2.19 -3.03 -4.21
CA LEU A 116 1.63 -1.91 -3.48
C LEU A 116 0.47 -2.35 -2.57
N ARG A 117 -0.43 -3.21 -3.06
CA ARG A 117 -1.57 -3.72 -2.27
C ARG A 117 -1.11 -4.60 -1.12
N LYS A 118 -0.11 -5.46 -1.35
CA LYS A 118 0.43 -6.34 -0.30
C LYS A 118 1.13 -5.52 0.80
N ALA A 119 2.02 -4.61 0.42
CA ALA A 119 2.70 -3.70 1.36
C ALA A 119 1.69 -2.86 2.16
N ARG A 120 0.67 -2.32 1.49
CA ARG A 120 -0.40 -1.56 2.15
C ARG A 120 -1.09 -2.39 3.22
N LYS A 121 -1.44 -3.64 2.93
CA LYS A 121 -2.15 -4.51 3.88
C LYS A 121 -1.38 -4.64 5.20
N VAL A 122 -0.08 -4.92 5.14
CA VAL A 122 0.77 -5.05 6.34
C VAL A 122 0.79 -3.76 7.15
N VAL A 123 0.93 -2.63 6.47
CA VAL A 123 0.93 -1.30 7.11
C VAL A 123 -0.37 -1.01 7.83
N LEU A 124 -1.52 -1.39 7.25
CA LEU A 124 -2.81 -1.16 7.90
C LEU A 124 -2.97 -1.99 9.17
N GLU A 125 -2.50 -3.24 9.14
CA GLU A 125 -2.48 -4.10 10.32
C GLU A 125 -1.60 -3.47 11.43
N GLU A 126 -0.46 -2.88 11.06
CA GLU A 126 0.42 -2.16 11.98
C GLU A 126 -0.21 -0.87 12.54
N ASP A 127 -0.85 -0.07 11.69
CA ASP A 127 -1.54 1.16 12.09
C ASP A 127 -2.68 0.82 13.07
N GLU A 128 -3.45 -0.25 12.84
CA GLU A 128 -4.47 -0.75 13.79
C GLU A 128 -3.88 -1.13 15.15
N ILE A 129 -2.71 -1.78 15.18
CA ILE A 129 -2.00 -2.15 16.41
C ILE A 129 -1.52 -0.90 17.17
N LEU A 130 -1.01 0.08 16.43
CA LEU A 130 -0.52 1.34 16.96
C LEU A 130 -1.66 2.26 17.38
N GLY A 131 -2.86 2.09 16.83
CA GLY A 131 -4.02 2.97 17.01
C GLY A 131 -3.92 4.27 16.23
N GLU A 132 -3.38 4.19 15.00
CA GLU A 132 -3.18 5.30 14.06
C GLU A 132 -4.19 5.30 12.91
#